data_AF-A0A4U7D601-F1
#
_entry.id   AF-A0A4U7D601-F1
#
_cell.length_a   1.000
_cell.length_b   1.000
_cell.length_c   1.000
_cell.angle_alpha   90.00
_cell.angle_beta   90.00
_cell.angle_gamma   90.00
#
_symmetry.space_group_name_H-M   'P 1'
#
loop_
_entity.id
_entity.type
_entity.pdbx_description
1 polymer ?
#
loop_
_entity_poly.entity_id
_entity_poly.type
_entity_poly.pdbx_seq_one_letter_code
_entity_poly.pdbx_strand_id
1 'polypeptide(L)' 'MSTALESERTFVDKFPDEARVVRAAFLSSFFALFLGAVFGIIQTLHRTDVARIIPSTDYYTVLTAHGVFMVISFTIFFL' A
#
# COMPACT_ATOMS: atom_id res chain seq x y z
N MET A 1 -25.92 7.56 -37.42
CA MET A 1 -25.73 6.80 -36.17
C MET A 1 -25.09 7.78 -35.18
N SER A 2 -25.78 8.03 -34.08
CA SER A 2 -25.75 9.26 -33.29
C SER A 2 -24.41 9.51 -32.58
N THR A 3 -23.91 10.74 -32.68
CA THR A 3 -22.82 11.35 -31.88
C THR A 3 -23.04 11.30 -30.37
N ALA A 4 -24.20 10.82 -29.90
CA ALA A 4 -24.52 10.60 -28.49
C ALA A 4 -23.80 9.39 -27.84
N LEU A 5 -23.00 8.62 -28.59
CA LEU A 5 -22.17 7.51 -28.06
C LEU A 5 -20.67 7.81 -28.01
N GLU A 6 -20.21 9.03 -28.34
CA GLU A 6 -18.89 9.47 -27.88
C GLU A 6 -19.00 9.69 -26.37
N SER A 7 -18.92 8.59 -25.61
CA SER A 7 -18.66 8.62 -24.17
C SER A 7 -17.57 9.65 -23.95
N GLU A 8 -17.84 10.64 -23.11
CA GLU A 8 -16.85 11.63 -22.76
C GLU A 8 -15.54 10.92 -22.42
N ARG A 9 -14.45 11.27 -23.12
CA ARG A 9 -13.15 10.62 -22.94
C ARG A 9 -12.83 10.56 -21.45
N THR A 10 -12.49 9.36 -20.95
CA THR A 10 -12.19 9.17 -19.53
C THR A 10 -10.88 9.88 -19.18
N PHE A 11 -10.58 10.02 -17.89
CA PHE A 11 -9.30 10.60 -17.46
C PHE A 11 -8.10 9.89 -18.08
N VAL A 12 -8.16 8.55 -18.17
CA VAL A 12 -7.12 7.73 -18.82
C VAL A 12 -6.94 8.06 -20.30
N ASP A 13 -8.04 8.36 -21.00
CA ASP A 13 -8.00 8.69 -22.44
C ASP A 13 -7.52 10.11 -22.69
N LYS A 14 -7.79 11.04 -21.76
CA LYS A 14 -7.38 12.45 -21.84
C LYS A 14 -5.93 12.68 -21.36
N PHE A 15 -5.49 11.91 -20.35
CA PHE A 15 -4.24 12.10 -19.60
C PHE A 15 -3.55 10.73 -19.36
N PRO A 16 -3.06 10.07 -20.42
CA PRO A 16 -2.58 8.69 -20.32
C PRO A 16 -1.32 8.55 -19.46
N ASP A 17 -0.42 9.55 -19.48
CA ASP A 17 0.84 9.52 -18.75
C ASP A 17 0.61 9.76 -17.25
N GLU A 18 -0.23 10.74 -16.90
CA GLU A 18 -0.65 11.01 -15.53
C GLU A 18 -1.41 9.82 -14.96
N ALA A 19 -2.33 9.23 -15.73
CA ALA A 19 -3.05 8.04 -15.31
C ALA A 19 -2.13 6.85 -15.05
N ARG A 20 -1.02 6.71 -15.80
CA ARG A 20 -0.01 5.68 -15.56
C ARG A 20 0.73 5.91 -14.24
N VAL A 21 1.11 7.14 -13.94
CA VAL A 21 1.76 7.50 -12.66
C VAL A 21 0.81 7.24 -11.49
N VAL A 22 -0.45 7.69 -11.59
CA VAL A 22 -1.46 7.47 -10.55
C VAL A 22 -1.67 5.97 -10.29
N ARG A 23 -1.79 5.16 -11.35
CA ARG A 23 -1.92 3.70 -11.20
C ARG A 23 -0.69 3.07 -10.53
N ALA A 24 0.51 3.52 -10.89
CA ALA A 24 1.75 3.03 -10.26
C ALA A 24 1.84 3.44 -8.78
N ALA A 25 1.45 4.67 -8.44
CA ALA A 25 1.39 5.15 -7.05
C ALA A 25 0.40 4.32 -6.23
N PHE A 26 -0.84 4.11 -6.71
CA PHE A 26 -1.81 3.26 -6.04
C PHE A 26 -1.35 1.81 -5.90
N LEU A 27 -0.75 1.23 -6.95
CA LEU A 27 -0.21 -0.13 -6.85
C LEU A 27 0.88 -0.22 -5.76
N SER A 28 1.76 0.79 -5.70
CA SER A 28 2.81 0.88 -4.70
C SER A 28 2.25 1.07 -3.28
N SER A 29 1.21 1.89 -3.12
CA SER A 29 0.58 2.14 -1.83
C SER A 29 -0.13 0.89 -1.29
N PHE A 30 -0.90 0.19 -2.11
CA PHE A 30 -1.55 -1.07 -1.69
C PHE A 30 -0.54 -2.17 -1.38
N PHE A 31 0.57 -2.23 -2.12
CA PHE A 31 1.65 -3.16 -1.81
C PHE A 31 2.33 -2.84 -0.47
N ALA A 32 2.63 -1.56 -0.21
CA ALA A 32 3.17 -1.12 1.06
C ALA A 32 2.20 -1.37 2.22
N LEU A 33 0.90 -1.12 2.03
CA LEU A 33 -0.15 -1.42 3.01
C LEU A 33 -0.17 -2.92 3.37
N PHE A 34 -0.10 -3.80 2.36
CA PHE A 34 -0.06 -5.25 2.58
C PHE A 34 1.13 -5.66 3.44
N LEU A 35 2.35 -5.23 3.08
CA LEU A 35 3.56 -5.54 3.84
C LEU A 35 3.50 -4.97 5.26
N GLY A 36 3.12 -3.70 5.38
CA GLY A 36 2.96 -3.02 6.65
C GLY A 36 1.98 -3.73 7.59
N ALA A 37 0.82 -4.16 7.07
CA ALA A 37 -0.17 -4.90 7.83
C ALA A 37 0.34 -6.28 8.27
N VAL A 38 1.04 -7.02 7.40
CA VAL A 38 1.65 -8.32 7.76
C VAL A 38 2.63 -8.16 8.92
N PHE A 39 3.52 -7.16 8.89
CA PHE A 39 4.42 -6.89 10.02
C PHE A 39 3.68 -6.45 11.29
N GLY A 40 2.57 -5.73 11.16
CA GLY A 40 1.69 -5.38 12.28
C GLY A 40 1.06 -6.62 12.94
N ILE A 41 0.56 -7.57 12.15
CA ILE A 41 0.03 -8.84 12.65
C ILE A 41 1.12 -9.62 13.40
N ILE A 42 2.32 -9.73 12.83
CA ILE A 42 3.46 -10.41 13.47
C ILE A 42 3.78 -9.76 14.83
N GLN A 43 3.80 -8.44 14.91
CA GLN A 43 4.00 -7.74 16.18
C GLN A 43 2.91 -8.03 17.19
N THR A 44 1.64 -7.97 16.79
CA THR A 44 0.52 -8.24 17.69
C THR A 44 0.61 -9.65 18.26
N LEU A 45 0.86 -10.65 17.43
CA LEU A 45 1.02 -12.04 17.87
C LEU A 45 2.19 -12.19 18.86
N HIS A 46 3.34 -11.57 18.55
CA HIS A 46 4.52 -11.62 19.41
C HIS A 46 4.31 -10.89 20.74
N ARG A 47 3.66 -9.72 20.73
CA ARG A 47 3.48 -8.88 21.91
C ARG A 47 2.38 -9.35 22.84
N THR A 48 1.44 -10.16 22.33
CA THR A 48 0.35 -10.76 23.11
C THR A 48 0.67 -12.18 23.57
N ASP A 49 1.88 -12.68 23.32
CA ASP A 49 2.32 -14.05 23.62
C ASP A 49 1.44 -15.15 22.99
N VAL A 50 0.65 -14.82 21.97
CA VAL A 50 -0.16 -15.79 21.22
C VAL A 50 0.74 -16.65 20.33
N ALA A 51 1.71 -16.04 19.64
CA ALA A 51 2.69 -16.76 18.83
C ALA A 51 3.99 -15.95 18.65
N ARG A 52 5.16 -16.61 18.79
CA ARG A 52 6.48 -15.99 18.59
C ARG A 52 7.17 -16.56 17.36
N ILE A 53 6.82 -16.00 16.20
CA ILE A 53 7.29 -16.46 14.86
C ILE A 53 8.69 -15.89 14.52
N ILE A 54 9.12 -14.86 15.27
CA ILE A 54 10.43 -14.23 15.16
C ILE A 54 11.14 -14.28 16.53
N PRO A 55 12.48 -14.20 16.57
CA PRO A 55 13.22 -13.96 17.82
C PRO A 55 12.83 -12.62 18.45
N SER A 56 12.77 -12.56 19.78
CA SER A 56 12.47 -11.31 20.51
C SER A 56 13.47 -10.19 20.24
N THR A 57 14.72 -10.52 19.89
CA THR A 57 15.75 -9.56 19.50
C THR A 57 15.40 -8.80 18.23
N ASP A 58 14.56 -9.37 17.36
CA ASP A 58 14.21 -8.82 16.06
C ASP A 58 12.90 -8.01 16.09
N TYR A 59 12.24 -7.93 17.26
CA TYR A 59 10.96 -7.24 17.41
C TYR A 59 11.00 -5.80 16.89
N TYR A 60 12.05 -5.04 17.22
CA TYR A 60 12.18 -3.65 16.79
C TYR A 60 12.51 -3.50 15.30
N THR A 61 13.14 -4.50 14.70
CA THR A 61 13.34 -4.57 13.25
C THR A 61 11.99 -4.72 12.54
N VAL A 62 11.12 -5.60 13.06
CA VAL A 62 9.76 -5.78 12.52
C VAL A 62 8.86 -4.57 12.82
N LEU A 63 9.03 -3.93 13.99
CA LEU A 63 8.37 -2.65 14.31
C LEU A 63 8.72 -1.56 13.31
N THR A 64 10.00 -1.43 12.99
CA THR A 64 10.49 -0.48 12.00
C THR A 64 9.89 -0.77 10.62
N ALA A 65 9.89 -2.04 10.19
CA ALA A 65 9.30 -2.42 8.91
C ALA A 65 7.80 -2.04 8.83
N HIS A 66 7.01 -2.35 9.86
CA HIS A 66 5.60 -1.94 9.93
C HIS A 66 5.44 -0.42 9.80
N GLY A 67 6.17 0.35 10.61
CA GLY A 67 6.08 1.81 10.60
C GLY A 67 6.48 2.42 9.26
N VAL A 68 7.59 1.97 8.66
CA VAL A 68 8.05 2.45 7.35
C VAL A 68 7.03 2.13 6.27
N PHE A 69 6.55 0.88 6.19
CA PHE A 69 5.60 0.51 5.13
C PHE A 69 4.21 1.13 5.31
N MET A 70 3.70 1.24 6.54
CA MET A 70 2.38 1.84 6.81
C MET A 70 2.40 3.36 6.82
N VAL A 71 3.26 3.97 7.64
CA VAL A 71 3.17 5.40 7.94
C VAL A 71 3.95 6.23 6.92
N ILE A 72 5.04 5.70 6.36
CA ILE A 72 5.84 6.43 5.37
C ILE A 72 5.41 6.04 3.96
N SER A 73 5.62 4.79 3.55
CA SER A 73 5.42 4.40 2.15
C SER A 73 3.94 4.40 1.73
N PHE A 74 3.05 3.75 2.50
CA PHE A 74 1.62 3.71 2.13
C PHE A 74 1.01 5.11 2.10
N THR A 75 1.22 5.94 3.11
CA THR A 75 0.62 7.29 3.13
C THR A 75 1.17 8.18 2.01
N ILE A 76 2.48 8.18 1.76
CA ILE A 76 3.09 9.01 0.71
C ILE A 76 2.59 8.62 -0.69
N PHE A 77 2.45 7.32 -0.98
CA PHE A 77 1.98 6.87 -2.30
C PHE A 77 0.46 6.92 -2.46
N PHE A 78 -0.29 7.03 -1.35
CA PHE A 78 -1.75 7.09 -1.38
C PHE A 78 -2.32 8.51 -1.46
N LEU A 79 -1.64 9.48 -0.84
CA LEU A 79 -2.02 10.91 -0.82
C LEU A 79 -1.58 11.65 -2.08
#